data_AF-A0A949ZUL7-F1
#
_entry.id   AF-A0A949ZUL7-F1
#
_cell.length_a   1.000
_cell.length_b   1.000
_cell.length_c   1.000
_cell.angle_alpha   90.00
_cell.angle_beta   90.00
_cell.angle_gamma   90.00
#
_symmetry.space_group_name_H-M   'P 1'
#
loop_
_entity.id
_entity.type
_entity.pdbx_description
1 polymer ?
#
loop_
_entity_poly.entity_id
_entity_poly.type
_entity_poly.pdbx_seq_one_letter_code
_entity_poly.pdbx_strand_id
1 'polypeptide(L)'
;IDSSHIIRTGGDVVFLYLELLPSLPSGILVHAHDIFLPFEYPERFILEDRCGWNEQYLVAALLYGGTALEVLWPSCFMWTRDREFVKSVIPSEREFPPSSLWFRVGK
;
A
#
# COMPACT_ATOMS: atom_id res chain seq x y z
N ILE A 1 5.81 2.74 -5.87
CA ILE A 1 6.52 1.65 -5.21
C ILE A 1 5.93 0.38 -5.75
N ASP A 2 6.74 -0.33 -6.53
CA ASP A 2 6.48 -1.69 -6.97
C ASP A 2 7.76 -2.48 -6.73
N SER A 3 7.68 -3.43 -5.80
CA SER A 3 8.83 -4.03 -5.12
C SER A 3 8.64 -5.53 -4.95
N SER A 4 9.65 -6.17 -4.36
CA SER A 4 9.59 -7.59 -4.03
C SER A 4 8.56 -7.97 -2.96
N HIS A 5 7.94 -6.98 -2.30
CA HIS A 5 7.00 -7.13 -1.17
C HIS A 5 7.56 -7.83 0.07
N ILE A 6 8.86 -8.14 0.07
CA ILE A 6 9.52 -8.93 1.12
C ILE A 6 10.64 -8.10 1.74
N ILE A 7 10.45 -7.74 3.00
CA ILE A 7 11.46 -7.21 3.90
C ILE A 7 12.53 -8.27 4.14
N ARG A 8 13.76 -7.94 3.76
CA ARG A 8 14.96 -8.75 3.98
C ARG A 8 16.17 -7.82 4.13
N THR A 9 17.25 -8.31 4.72
CA THR A 9 18.52 -7.55 4.84
C THR A 9 19.00 -7.09 3.46
N GLY A 10 19.18 -5.78 3.29
CA GLY A 10 19.59 -5.18 2.01
C GLY A 10 18.57 -5.29 0.89
N GLY A 11 17.30 -5.58 1.20
CA GLY A 11 16.22 -5.69 0.22
C GLY A 11 15.71 -4.34 -0.29
N ASP A 12 15.07 -4.38 -1.46
CA ASP A 12 14.46 -3.22 -2.11
C ASP A 12 13.38 -2.55 -1.26
N VAL A 13 12.52 -3.31 -0.57
CA VAL A 13 11.50 -2.75 0.33
C VAL A 13 12.14 -1.86 1.40
N VAL A 14 13.20 -2.34 2.06
CA VAL A 14 13.87 -1.58 3.12
C VAL A 14 14.49 -0.29 2.55
N PHE A 15 15.20 -0.39 1.43
CA PHE A 15 15.79 0.77 0.76
C PHE A 15 14.71 1.79 0.34
N LEU A 16 13.65 1.33 -0.33
CA LEU A 16 12.61 2.20 -0.85
C LEU A 16 11.88 2.96 0.26
N TYR A 17 11.52 2.30 1.36
CA TYR A 17 10.74 2.93 2.43
C TYR A 17 11.59 3.66 3.48
N LEU A 18 12.80 3.20 3.79
CA LEU A 18 13.61 3.77 4.87
C LEU A 18 14.74 4.70 4.39
N GLU A 19 15.09 4.66 3.11
CA GLU A 19 16.15 5.52 2.55
C GLU A 19 15.62 6.44 1.45
N LEU A 20 14.98 5.89 0.42
CA LEU A 20 14.49 6.69 -0.69
C LEU A 20 13.29 7.55 -0.29
N LEU A 21 12.24 6.96 0.26
CA LEU A 21 10.99 7.66 0.59
C LEU A 21 11.21 8.88 1.50
N PRO A 22 12.03 8.81 2.58
CA PRO A 22 12.32 9.98 3.42
C PRO A 22 13.17 11.06 2.75
N SER A 23 13.91 10.71 1.69
CA SER A 23 14.72 11.67 0.91
C SER A 23 13.88 12.48 -0.08
N LEU A 24 12.65 12.04 -0.37
CA LEU A 24 11.79 12.72 -1.33
C LEU A 24 11.33 14.08 -0.80
N PRO A 25 11.20 15.09 -1.67
CA PRO A 25 10.61 16.36 -1.29
C PRO A 25 9.17 16.20 -0.76
N SER A 26 8.80 17.04 0.20
CA SER A 26 7.41 17.11 0.67
C SER A 26 6.45 17.46 -0.49
N GLY A 27 5.27 16.87 -0.48
CA GLY A 27 4.22 17.06 -1.49
C GLY A 27 4.22 16.02 -2.61
N ILE A 28 5.25 15.17 -2.71
CA ILE A 28 5.30 14.10 -3.71
C ILE A 28 4.18 13.07 -3.45
N LEU A 29 3.46 12.72 -4.51
CA LEU A 29 2.46 11.66 -4.51
C LEU A 29 3.13 10.32 -4.79
N VAL A 30 2.87 9.35 -3.93
CA VAL A 30 3.42 8.00 -4.03
C VAL A 30 2.26 7.01 -4.11
N HIS A 31 2.38 6.10 -5.07
CA HIS A 31 1.50 4.95 -5.24
C HIS A 31 2.26 3.69 -4.84
N ALA A 32 1.81 2.96 -3.82
CA ALA A 32 2.28 1.62 -3.49
C ALA A 32 1.21 0.61 -3.94
N HIS A 33 1.57 -0.32 -4.83
CA HIS A 33 0.67 -1.41 -5.22
C HIS A 33 0.67 -2.54 -4.19
N ASP A 34 -0.34 -3.40 -4.28
CA ASP A 34 -0.45 -4.63 -3.47
C ASP A 34 -0.48 -4.40 -1.95
N ILE A 35 -0.97 -3.22 -1.54
CA ILE A 35 -1.27 -2.87 -0.15
C ILE A 35 -2.78 -2.98 0.10
N PHE A 36 -3.17 -3.73 1.14
CA PHE A 36 -4.58 -4.01 1.48
C PHE A 36 -5.07 -3.28 2.72
N LEU A 37 -4.24 -2.42 3.31
CA LEU A 37 -4.56 -1.72 4.56
C LEU A 37 -5.93 -1.02 4.52
N PRO A 38 -6.70 -1.09 5.63
CA PRO A 38 -6.32 -1.65 6.94
C PRO A 38 -6.57 -3.17 7.06
N PHE A 39 -6.85 -3.87 5.96
CA PHE A 39 -7.09 -5.30 5.97
C PHE A 39 -5.79 -6.09 5.81
N GLU A 40 -5.89 -7.39 6.07
CA GLU A 40 -4.79 -8.31 5.83
C GLU A 40 -4.61 -8.68 4.36
N TYR A 41 -3.44 -9.25 4.04
CA TYR A 41 -3.24 -9.90 2.74
C TYR A 41 -4.30 -10.99 2.53
N PRO A 42 -4.77 -11.20 1.28
CA PRO A 42 -5.73 -12.26 0.98
C PRO A 42 -5.22 -13.64 1.44
N GLU A 43 -6.10 -14.45 2.04
CA GLU A 43 -5.76 -15.78 2.56
C GLU A 43 -5.03 -16.64 1.51
N ARG A 44 -5.48 -16.58 0.26
CA ARG A 44 -4.84 -17.26 -0.88
C ARG A 44 -3.35 -16.89 -1.02
N PHE A 45 -3.00 -15.61 -0.90
CA PHE A 45 -1.60 -15.16 -1.03
C PHE A 45 -0.72 -15.73 0.09
N ILE A 46 -1.31 -15.97 1.27
CA ILE A 46 -0.62 -16.48 2.45
C ILE A 46 -0.49 -18.00 2.39
N LEU A 47 -1.60 -18.71 2.18
CA LEU A 47 -1.69 -20.17 2.35
C LEU A 47 -1.39 -20.96 1.08
N GLU A 48 -1.91 -20.49 -0.06
CA GLU A 48 -1.80 -21.19 -1.34
C GLU A 48 -0.56 -20.75 -2.11
N ASP A 49 -0.47 -19.46 -2.43
CA ASP A 49 0.61 -18.91 -3.25
C ASP A 49 1.91 -18.73 -2.44
N ARG A 50 1.80 -18.70 -1.10
CA ARG A 50 2.91 -18.57 -0.15
C ARG A 50 3.87 -17.44 -0.50
N CYS A 51 3.32 -16.29 -0.87
CA CYS A 51 4.07 -15.14 -1.37
C CYS A 51 5.14 -14.65 -0.39
N GLY A 52 4.91 -14.83 0.92
CA GLY A 52 5.83 -14.38 1.98
C GLY A 52 5.89 -12.86 2.12
N TRP A 53 4.91 -12.14 1.55
CA TRP A 53 4.84 -10.69 1.56
C TRP A 53 4.61 -10.14 2.96
N ASN A 54 5.35 -9.10 3.31
CA ASN A 54 5.29 -8.44 4.61
C ASN A 54 5.54 -6.92 4.52
N GLU A 55 5.62 -6.37 3.30
CA GLU A 55 5.80 -4.94 3.04
C GLU A 55 4.72 -4.08 3.69
N GLN A 56 3.45 -4.48 3.62
CA GLN A 56 2.36 -3.64 4.14
C GLN A 56 2.43 -3.39 5.64
N TYR A 57 3.08 -4.26 6.40
CA TYR A 57 3.28 -4.06 7.84
C TYR A 57 4.27 -2.94 8.13
N LEU A 58 5.32 -2.80 7.30
CA LEU A 58 6.23 -1.66 7.38
C LEU A 58 5.49 -0.36 7.00
N VAL A 59 4.67 -0.41 5.95
CA VAL A 59 3.82 0.74 5.56
C VAL A 59 2.89 1.14 6.71
N ALA A 60 2.21 0.18 7.33
CA ALA A 60 1.33 0.43 8.48
C ALA A 60 2.09 1.06 9.66
N ALA A 61 3.31 0.57 9.95
CA ALA A 61 4.15 1.13 11.00
C ALA A 61 4.54 2.59 10.71
N LEU A 62 4.89 2.92 9.46
CA LEU A 62 5.20 4.30 9.04
C LEU A 62 3.97 5.23 9.15
N LEU A 63 2.79 4.74 8.77
CA LEU A 63 1.53 5.49 8.90
C LEU A 63 1.16 5.72 10.37
N TYR A 64 1.41 4.74 11.24
CA TYR A 64 1.13 4.87 12.68
C TYR A 64 2.17 5.77 13.39
N GLY A 65 3.40 5.79 12.88
CA GLY A 65 4.53 6.49 13.48
C GLY A 65 4.52 8.01 13.36
N GLY A 66 3.61 8.63 12.58
CA GLY A 66 3.46 10.08 12.57
C GLY A 66 2.82 10.68 11.31
N THR A 67 2.97 12.00 11.16
CA THR A 67 2.38 12.80 10.06
C THR A 67 3.20 12.84 8.78
N ALA A 68 4.28 12.05 8.71
CA ALA A 68 5.20 12.04 7.58
C ALA A 68 4.55 11.55 6.29
N LEU A 69 3.43 10.79 6.38
CA LEU A 69 2.69 10.28 5.23
C LEU A 69 1.20 10.63 5.39
N GLU A 70 0.65 11.34 4.41
CA GLU A 70 -0.78 11.65 4.36
C GLU A 70 -1.48 10.67 3.41
N VAL A 71 -2.35 9.81 3.95
CA VAL A 71 -3.12 8.86 3.13
C VAL A 71 -4.14 9.60 2.27
N LEU A 72 -4.11 9.33 0.96
CA LEU A 72 -5.03 9.93 0.00
C LEU A 72 -6.06 8.94 -0.53
N TRP A 73 -5.63 7.72 -0.87
CA TRP A 73 -6.51 6.71 -1.45
C TRP A 73 -6.08 5.29 -1.09
N PRO A 74 -6.67 4.68 -0.05
CA PRO A 74 -6.53 3.27 0.25
C PRO A 74 -7.56 2.46 -0.57
N SER A 75 -7.17 1.93 -1.72
CA SER A 75 -8.12 1.43 -2.72
C SER A 75 -8.93 0.22 -2.23
N CYS A 76 -8.30 -0.71 -1.51
CA CYS A 76 -9.00 -1.86 -0.94
C CYS A 76 -10.03 -1.43 0.12
N PHE A 77 -9.67 -0.48 0.99
CA PHE A 77 -10.59 0.10 1.96
C PHE A 77 -11.79 0.77 1.30
N MET A 78 -11.54 1.61 0.29
CA MET A 78 -12.60 2.32 -0.42
C MET A 78 -13.54 1.35 -1.12
N TRP A 79 -13.00 0.31 -1.76
CA TRP A 79 -13.82 -0.72 -2.40
C TRP A 79 -14.68 -1.50 -1.41
N THR A 80 -14.11 -1.91 -0.27
CA THR A 80 -14.85 -2.64 0.77
C THR A 80 -15.91 -1.77 1.42
N ARG A 81 -15.64 -0.47 1.59
CA ARG A 81 -16.55 0.47 2.25
C ARG A 81 -17.68 0.93 1.34
N ASP A 82 -17.37 1.29 0.09
CA ASP A 82 -18.32 1.87 -0.86
C ASP A 82 -17.97 1.48 -2.31
N ARG A 83 -18.27 0.23 -2.65
CA ARG A 83 -17.99 -0.34 -3.98
C ARG A 83 -18.69 0.42 -5.11
N GLU A 84 -19.92 0.87 -4.88
CA GLU A 84 -20.71 1.55 -5.90
C GLU A 84 -20.16 2.95 -6.18
N PHE A 85 -19.72 3.68 -5.15
CA PHE A 85 -18.96 4.92 -5.35
C PHE A 85 -17.70 4.67 -6.17
N VAL A 86 -16.89 3.66 -5.80
CA VAL A 86 -15.65 3.38 -6.54
C VAL A 86 -15.94 3.05 -8.01
N LYS A 87 -16.95 2.23 -8.30
CA LYS A 87 -17.37 1.91 -9.68
C LYS A 87 -17.88 3.12 -10.45
N SER A 88 -18.50 4.09 -9.77
CA SER A 88 -19.00 5.32 -10.40
C SER A 88 -17.87 6.26 -10.86
N VAL A 89 -16.72 6.22 -10.18
CA VAL A 89 -15.57 7.09 -10.47
C VAL A 89 -14.51 6.37 -11.30
N ILE A 90 -14.29 5.08 -11.04
CA ILE A 90 -13.33 4.21 -11.71
C ILE A 90 -14.12 3.11 -12.41
N PRO A 91 -14.44 3.26 -13.70
CA PRO A 91 -15.11 2.22 -14.46
C PRO A 91 -14.26 0.95 -14.46
N SER A 92 -14.72 -0.06 -13.73
CA SER A 92 -13.98 -1.30 -13.55
C SER A 92 -14.93 -2.49 -13.51
N GLU A 93 -14.62 -3.51 -14.30
CA GLU A 93 -15.30 -4.81 -14.25
C GLU A 93 -14.69 -5.75 -13.20
N ARG A 94 -13.80 -5.24 -12.33
CA ARG A 94 -13.14 -6.07 -11.31
C ARG A 94 -14.16 -6.70 -10.36
N GLU A 95 -14.00 -8.00 -10.18
CA GLU A 95 -14.76 -8.75 -9.18
C GLU A 95 -14.13 -8.61 -7.79
N PHE A 96 -12.79 -8.57 -7.73
CA PHE A 96 -12.01 -8.51 -6.50
C PHE A 96 -11.60 -7.08 -6.11
N PRO A 97 -11.43 -6.79 -4.81
CA PRO A 97 -10.94 -5.49 -4.35
C PRO A 97 -9.59 -5.13 -5.00
N PRO A 98 -9.39 -3.88 -5.41
CA PRO A 98 -8.08 -3.40 -5.82
C PRO A 98 -7.12 -3.35 -4.62
N SER A 99 -5.83 -3.47 -4.92
CA SER A 99 -4.75 -3.50 -3.94
C SER A 99 -3.77 -2.37 -4.23
N SER A 100 -3.97 -1.24 -3.55
CA SER A 100 -3.05 -0.11 -3.61
C SER A 100 -3.31 0.91 -2.52
N LEU A 101 -2.25 1.63 -2.18
CA LEU A 101 -2.28 2.77 -1.30
C LEU A 101 -1.64 3.97 -2.00
N TRP A 102 -2.40 5.06 -2.13
CA TRP A 102 -1.85 6.36 -2.47
C TRP A 102 -1.69 7.20 -1.23
N PHE A 103 -0.53 7.83 -1.10
CA PHE A 103 -0.22 8.76 -0.04
C PHE A 103 0.68 9.89 -0.54
N ARG A 104 0.69 11.00 0.20
CA ARG A 104 1.55 12.14 -0.04
C ARG A 104 2.66 12.17 1.01
N VAL A 105 3.88 12.45 0.58
CA VAL A 105 5.01 12.69 1.48
C VAL A 105 4.77 14.02 2.22
N GLY A 106 4.63 13.94 3.54
CA GLY A 106 4.44 15.07 4.46
C GLY A 106 5.75 15.83 4.76
N LYS A 107 5.74 16.66 5.79
CA LYS A 107 6.93 17.27 6.39
C LYS A 107 7.18 16.66 7.76
#